data_AF-A0A0L6VQJ5-F1
#
_entry.id   AF-A0A0L6VQJ5-F1
#
_cell.length_a   1.000
_cell.length_b   1.000
_cell.length_c   1.000
_cell.angle_alpha   90.00
_cell.angle_beta   90.00
_cell.angle_gamma   90.00
#
_symmetry.space_group_name_H-M   'P 1'
#
loop_
_entity.id
_entity.type
_entity.pdbx_description
1 polymer ?
#
loop_
_entity_poly.entity_id
_entity_poly.type
_entity_poly.pdbx_seq_one_letter_code
_entity_poly.pdbx_strand_id
1 'polypeptide(L)'
;MDPGDTTLSYAIRFTHELRKIPPTRFLELFRMCLAEFIWLADKLWIELAQDPVGCGQLLSVEAQVGVGLYRLAHGTTYDTIAHVFCISKETADKASGRFFNAVIKVFQFWAVWS
;
A
#
# COMPACT_ATOMS: atom_id res chain seq x y z
N MET A 1 3.91 -27.05 -0.56
CA MET A 1 4.18 -25.63 -0.24
C MET A 1 2.84 -24.93 -0.25
N ASP A 2 2.40 -24.43 0.90
CA ASP A 2 1.10 -23.78 1.05
C ASP A 2 1.22 -22.29 0.67
N PRO A 3 0.48 -21.78 -0.33
CA PRO A 3 0.51 -20.36 -0.70
C PRO A 3 0.01 -19.42 0.42
N GLY A 4 -0.70 -19.92 1.43
CA GLY A 4 -1.19 -19.11 2.56
C GLY A 4 -0.08 -18.59 3.49
N ASP A 5 1.04 -19.31 3.59
CA ASP A 5 2.12 -19.02 4.54
C ASP A 5 3.05 -17.89 4.05
N THR A 6 3.14 -17.72 2.74
CA THR A 6 4.06 -16.76 2.10
C THR A 6 3.51 -15.33 2.16
N THR A 7 2.20 -15.16 2.03
CA THR A 7 1.52 -13.84 2.06
C THR A 7 1.57 -13.21 3.45
N LEU A 8 1.33 -14.00 4.50
CA LEU A 8 1.53 -13.56 5.88
C LEU A 8 2.99 -13.19 6.14
N SER A 9 3.93 -13.99 5.63
CA SER A 9 5.38 -13.72 5.74
C SER A 9 5.76 -12.38 5.10
N TYR A 10 5.26 -12.04 3.92
CA TYR A 10 5.55 -10.74 3.28
C TYR A 10 4.85 -9.56 3.96
N ALA A 11 3.59 -9.70 4.39
CA ALA A 11 2.87 -8.64 5.12
C ALA A 11 3.53 -8.35 6.47
N ILE A 12 3.84 -9.39 7.24
CA ILE A 12 4.56 -9.27 8.52
C ILE A 12 5.95 -8.66 8.30
N ARG A 13 6.67 -9.09 7.24
CA ARG A 13 7.99 -8.55 6.91
C ARG A 13 7.92 -7.07 6.54
N PHE A 14 6.98 -6.65 5.69
CA PHE A 14 6.83 -5.24 5.31
C PHE A 14 6.47 -4.38 6.53
N THR A 15 5.49 -4.79 7.34
CA THR A 15 5.08 -4.07 8.56
C THR A 15 6.19 -4.01 9.61
N HIS A 16 7.00 -5.05 9.73
CA HIS A 16 8.18 -5.05 10.61
C HIS A 16 9.29 -4.13 10.09
N GLU A 17 9.55 -4.10 8.78
CA GLU A 17 10.55 -3.18 8.19
C GLU A 17 10.10 -1.72 8.26
N LEU A 18 8.80 -1.43 8.10
CA LEU A 18 8.25 -0.08 8.26
C LEU A 18 8.51 0.49 9.66
N ARG A 19 8.41 -0.35 10.71
CA ARG A 19 8.65 0.05 12.10
C ARG A 19 10.12 0.39 12.39
N LYS A 20 11.06 -0.05 11.54
CA LYS A 20 12.48 0.28 11.65
C LYS A 20 12.82 1.62 11.01
N ILE A 21 11.94 2.18 10.20
CA ILE A 21 12.14 3.49 9.57
C ILE A 21 12.05 4.56 10.67
N PRO A 22 13.07 5.42 10.84
CA PRO A 22 12.98 6.53 11.78
C PRO A 22 11.74 7.40 11.52
N PRO A 23 11.03 7.89 12.55
CA PRO A 23 9.78 8.63 12.36
C PRO A 23 9.87 9.82 11.39
N THR A 24 10.99 10.54 11.41
CA THR A 24 11.28 11.65 10.48
C THR A 24 11.35 11.17 9.04
N ARG A 25 12.05 10.06 8.78
CA ARG A 25 12.11 9.43 7.45
C ARG A 25 10.76 8.89 7.01
N PHE A 26 9.97 8.35 7.93
CA PHE A 26 8.62 7.87 7.63
C PHE A 26 7.72 9.01 7.15
N LEU A 27 7.75 10.15 7.85
CA LEU A 27 7.04 11.37 7.47
C LEU A 27 7.51 11.93 6.12
N GLU A 28 8.82 11.92 5.84
CA GLU A 28 9.35 12.34 4.53
C GLU A 28 8.85 11.45 3.39
N LEU A 29 8.79 10.13 3.61
CA LEU A 29 8.39 9.16 2.59
C LEU A 29 6.88 9.22 2.30
N PHE A 30 6.05 9.27 3.34
CA PHE A 30 4.60 9.06 3.21
C PHE A 30 3.74 10.28 3.54
N ARG A 31 4.34 11.38 4.00
CA ARG A 31 3.65 12.60 4.45
C ARG A 31 2.60 12.35 5.55
N MET A 32 2.74 11.25 6.28
CA MET A 32 1.91 10.87 7.42
C MET A 32 2.75 10.09 8.44
N CYS A 33 2.33 10.03 9.70
CA CYS A 33 3.04 9.23 10.70
C CYS A 33 2.68 7.73 10.59
N LEU A 34 3.49 6.86 11.20
CA LEU A 34 3.26 5.41 11.17
C LEU A 34 1.88 5.01 11.74
N ALA A 35 1.40 5.71 12.78
CA ALA A 35 0.10 5.39 13.37
C ALA A 35 -1.06 5.66 12.40
N GLU A 36 -1.04 6.79 11.71
CA GLU A 36 -2.04 7.13 10.68
C GLU A 36 -1.92 6.21 9.47
N PHE A 37 -0.70 5.81 9.11
CA PHE A 37 -0.45 4.85 8.03
C PHE A 37 -1.08 3.49 8.33
N ILE A 38 -0.85 2.95 9.53
CA ILE A 38 -1.42 1.66 9.94
C ILE A 38 -2.95 1.75 9.99
N TRP A 39 -3.48 2.84 10.55
CA TRP A 39 -4.91 3.10 10.53
C TRP A 39 -5.48 3.14 9.10
N LEU A 40 -4.79 3.79 8.16
CA LEU A 40 -5.23 3.84 6.77
C LEU A 40 -5.17 2.46 6.11
N ALA A 41 -4.13 1.67 6.37
CA ALA A 41 -4.02 0.31 5.87
C ALA A 41 -5.17 -0.57 6.38
N ASP A 42 -5.51 -0.49 7.66
CA ASP A 42 -6.65 -1.20 8.24
C ASP A 42 -7.98 -0.77 7.61
N LYS A 43 -8.17 0.54 7.37
CA LYS A 43 -9.38 1.07 6.73
C LYS A 43 -9.55 0.61 5.28
N LEU A 44 -8.45 0.47 4.54
CA LEU A 44 -8.47 0.07 3.14
C LEU A 44 -8.36 -1.45 2.94
N TRP A 45 -8.17 -2.21 4.03
CA TRP A 45 -7.90 -3.64 3.98
C TRP A 45 -8.91 -4.42 3.13
N ILE A 46 -10.21 -4.21 3.34
CA ILE A 46 -11.26 -4.95 2.61
C ILE A 46 -11.17 -4.71 1.10
N GLU A 47 -10.85 -3.49 0.66
CA GLU A 47 -10.77 -3.15 -0.77
C GLU A 47 -9.46 -3.62 -1.40
N LEU A 48 -8.35 -3.60 -0.65
CA LEU A 48 -7.01 -3.92 -1.16
C LEU A 48 -6.62 -5.40 -1.02
N ALA A 49 -7.25 -6.13 -0.11
CA ALA A 49 -7.05 -7.57 0.08
C ALA A 49 -7.83 -8.40 -0.96
N GLN A 50 -8.80 -7.81 -1.66
CA GLN A 50 -9.54 -8.52 -2.71
C GLN A 50 -8.62 -8.80 -3.90
N ASP A 51 -8.52 -10.08 -4.27
CA ASP A 51 -7.92 -10.53 -5.52
C ASP A 51 -9.03 -10.75 -6.57
N PRO A 52 -9.39 -9.74 -7.37
CA PRO A 52 -10.46 -9.92 -8.35
C PRO A 52 -10.07 -10.87 -9.49
N VAL A 53 -8.77 -11.12 -9.69
CA VAL A 53 -8.25 -11.89 -10.83
C VAL A 53 -7.03 -12.62 -10.32
N GLY A 54 -7.16 -13.90 -9.96
CA GLY A 54 -6.12 -14.79 -9.38
C GLY A 54 -4.78 -14.87 -10.13
N CYS A 55 -4.09 -13.74 -10.25
CA CYS A 55 -2.92 -13.48 -11.07
C CYS A 55 -1.73 -13.20 -10.16
N GLY A 56 -1.39 -14.17 -9.31
CA GLY A 56 -0.12 -14.20 -8.59
C GLY A 56 0.08 -13.09 -7.55
N GLN A 57 1.13 -13.30 -6.73
CA GLN A 57 1.44 -12.63 -5.47
C GLN A 57 0.97 -11.16 -5.39
N LEU A 58 -0.12 -10.92 -4.67
CA LEU A 58 -0.52 -9.59 -4.28
C LEU A 58 0.53 -8.98 -3.34
N LEU A 59 0.92 -7.74 -3.60
CA LEU A 59 1.58 -6.92 -2.57
C LEU A 59 0.67 -6.89 -1.33
N SER A 60 1.26 -6.90 -0.14
CA SER A 60 0.47 -6.72 1.08
C SER A 60 -0.30 -5.39 1.03
N VAL A 61 -1.36 -5.29 1.83
CA VAL A 61 -2.17 -4.06 1.90
C VAL A 61 -1.28 -2.86 2.24
N GLU A 62 -0.38 -3.00 3.21
CA GLU A 62 0.57 -1.97 3.61
C GLU A 62 1.52 -1.59 2.47
N ALA A 63 2.01 -2.56 1.70
CA ALA A 63 2.86 -2.28 0.55
C ALA A 63 2.10 -1.53 -0.56
N GLN A 64 0.84 -1.88 -0.80
CA GLN A 64 -0.02 -1.15 -1.75
C GLN A 64 -0.30 0.28 -1.26
N VAL A 65 -0.59 0.47 0.03
CA VAL A 65 -0.76 1.79 0.65
C VAL A 65 0.54 2.61 0.58
N GLY A 66 1.69 2.00 0.87
CA GLY A 66 2.99 2.63 0.77
C GLY A 66 3.30 3.12 -0.64
N VAL A 67 3.06 2.29 -1.66
CA VAL A 67 3.22 2.66 -3.08
C VAL A 67 2.32 3.84 -3.45
N GLY A 68 1.04 3.76 -3.11
CA GLY A 68 0.07 4.81 -3.43
C GLY A 68 0.36 6.14 -2.75
N LEU A 69 0.68 6.12 -1.45
CA LEU A 69 1.06 7.31 -0.69
C LEU A 69 2.37 7.92 -1.17
N TYR A 70 3.38 7.10 -1.46
CA TYR A 70 4.64 7.60 -2.00
C TYR A 70 4.41 8.33 -3.33
N ARG A 71 3.58 7.77 -4.22
CA ARG A 71 3.20 8.44 -5.45
C ARG A 71 2.49 9.77 -5.20
N LEU A 72 1.56 9.81 -4.25
CA LEU A 72 0.83 11.03 -3.90
C LEU A 72 1.75 12.10 -3.27
N ALA A 73 2.68 11.69 -2.42
CA ALA A 73 3.60 12.56 -1.71
C ALA A 73 4.65 13.21 -2.61
N HIS A 74 5.11 12.48 -3.65
CA HIS A 74 6.28 12.88 -4.45
C HIS A 74 5.95 13.17 -5.92
N GLY A 75 4.76 12.80 -6.42
CA GLY A 75 4.39 13.01 -7.83
C GLY A 75 5.26 12.24 -8.83
N THR A 76 5.90 11.15 -8.40
CA THR A 76 6.93 10.43 -9.17
C THR A 76 6.35 9.47 -10.20
N THR A 77 7.19 9.08 -11.17
CA THR A 77 6.85 8.06 -12.17
C THR A 77 6.82 6.65 -11.57
N TYR A 78 6.18 5.72 -12.27
CA TYR A 78 6.14 4.31 -11.87
C TYR A 78 7.51 3.62 -11.92
N ASP A 79 8.42 4.09 -12.77
CA ASP A 79 9.80 3.60 -12.81
C ASP A 79 10.57 3.95 -11.52
N THR A 80 10.41 5.18 -11.02
CA THR A 80 11.00 5.58 -9.74
C THR A 80 10.43 4.78 -8.58
N ILE A 81 9.12 4.57 -8.56
CA ILE A 81 8.44 3.77 -7.51
C ILE A 81 8.91 2.31 -7.56
N ALA A 82 8.99 1.72 -8.76
CA ALA A 82 9.48 0.37 -8.98
C ALA A 82 10.88 0.16 -8.38
N HIS A 83 11.78 1.13 -8.61
CA HIS A 83 13.13 1.10 -8.03
C HIS A 83 13.11 1.23 -6.50
N VAL A 84 12.37 2.20 -5.94
CA VAL A 84 12.32 2.45 -4.49
C VAL A 84 11.75 1.25 -3.72
N PHE A 85 10.70 0.62 -4.24
CA PHE A 85 10.02 -0.50 -3.60
C PHE A 85 10.53 -1.88 -4.05
N CYS A 86 11.50 -1.93 -4.98
CA CYS A 86 12.03 -3.16 -5.57
C CYS A 86 10.91 -4.05 -6.16
N ILE A 87 10.03 -3.45 -6.96
CA ILE A 87 8.90 -4.12 -7.63
C ILE A 87 8.94 -3.85 -9.13
N SER A 88 8.15 -4.57 -9.92
CA SER A 88 8.00 -4.24 -11.35
C SER A 88 7.23 -2.93 -11.55
N LYS A 89 7.48 -2.23 -12.65
CA LYS A 89 6.71 -1.04 -13.05
C LYS A 89 5.21 -1.33 -13.14
N GLU A 90 4.85 -2.49 -13.68
CA GLU A 90 3.46 -2.93 -13.78
C GLU A 90 2.82 -3.13 -12.40
N THR A 91 3.57 -3.71 -11.45
CA THR A 91 3.13 -3.86 -10.06
C THR A 91 2.94 -2.48 -9.41
N ALA A 92 3.84 -1.52 -9.66
CA ALA A 92 3.73 -0.16 -9.13
C ALA A 92 2.49 0.58 -9.67
N ASP A 93 2.19 0.46 -10.97
CA ASP A 93 1.01 1.03 -11.61
C ASP A 93 -0.29 0.41 -11.05
N LYS A 94 -0.37 -0.93 -11.04
CA LYS A 94 -1.54 -1.65 -10.49
C LYS A 94 -1.79 -1.35 -9.02
N ALA A 95 -0.74 -1.35 -8.19
CA ALA A 95 -0.86 -1.05 -6.75
C ALA A 95 -1.29 0.41 -6.52
N SER A 96 -0.74 1.35 -7.28
CA SER A 96 -1.17 2.75 -7.23
C SER A 96 -2.65 2.89 -7.61
N GLY A 97 -3.08 2.28 -8.72
CA GLY A 97 -4.47 2.33 -9.17
C GLY A 97 -5.44 1.71 -8.16
N ARG A 98 -5.09 0.57 -7.58
CA ARG A 98 -5.88 -0.08 -6.51
C ARG A 98 -5.99 0.80 -5.27
N PHE A 99 -4.88 1.39 -4.82
CA PHE A 99 -4.88 2.33 -3.70
C PHE A 99 -5.84 3.50 -3.93
N PHE A 100 -5.74 4.19 -5.08
CA PHE A 100 -6.62 5.33 -5.37
C PHE A 100 -8.09 4.92 -5.43
N ASN A 101 -8.40 3.80 -6.07
CA ASN A 101 -9.78 3.29 -6.13
C ASN A 101 -10.32 2.92 -4.74
N ALA A 102 -9.50 2.29 -3.90
CA ALA A 102 -9.86 1.96 -2.52
C ALA A 102 -10.13 3.23 -1.69
N VAL A 103 -9.28 4.25 -1.78
CA VAL A 103 -9.47 5.54 -1.09
C VAL A 103 -10.76 6.21 -1.55
N ILE A 104 -11.02 6.27 -2.86
CA ILE A 104 -12.24 6.84 -3.43
C ILE A 104 -13.47 6.10 -2.89
N LYS A 105 -13.50 4.77 -2.97
CA LYS A 105 -14.62 3.98 -2.44
C LYS A 105 -14.82 4.16 -0.94
N VAL A 106 -13.74 4.05 -0.15
CA VAL A 106 -13.83 4.06 1.32
C VAL A 106 -14.04 5.45 1.87
N PHE A 107 -13.67 6.54 1.20
CA PHE A 107 -13.85 7.90 1.76
C PHE A 107 -14.93 8.72 1.05
N GLN A 108 -15.17 8.55 -0.25
CA GLN A 108 -16.30 9.22 -0.90
C GLN A 108 -17.64 8.60 -0.51
N PHE A 109 -17.68 7.29 -0.22
CA PHE A 109 -18.89 6.68 0.31
C PHE A 109 -19.32 7.37 1.61
N TRP A 110 -18.40 7.70 2.52
CA TRP A 110 -18.78 8.34 3.79
C TRP A 110 -19.18 9.81 3.63
N ALA A 111 -18.67 10.50 2.61
CA ALA A 111 -19.07 11.87 2.29
C ALA A 111 -20.50 11.99 1.73
N VAL A 112 -21.07 10.90 1.18
CA VAL A 112 -22.45 10.89 0.66
C VAL A 112 -23.48 10.61 1.76
N TRP A 113 -23.07 10.05 2.90
CA TRP A 113 -23.95 9.69 4.02
C TRP A 113 -23.73 10.55 5.28
N SER A 114 -23.01 11.68 5.17
CA SER A 114 -22.84 12.69 6.23
C SER A 114 -23.64 13.96 5.93
#